data_AF-A0A966MJX0-F1
#
_entry.id   AF-A0A966MJX0-F1
#
_cell.length_a   1.000
_cell.length_b   1.000
_cell.length_c   1.000
_cell.angle_alpha   90.00
_cell.angle_beta   90.00
_cell.angle_gamma   90.00
#
_symmetry.space_group_name_H-M   'P 1'
#
loop_
_entity.id
_entity.type
_entity.pdbx_description
1 polymer ?
#
loop_
_entity_poly.entity_id
_entity_poly.type
_entity_poly.pdbx_seq_one_letter_code
_entity_poly.pdbx_strand_id
1 'polypeptide(L)'
;MKSPRFELVILDWDGTVADSTGIIVDAVISAAESAGVKAPPRQLILKTLGLGLNQLLLKLFPHLSSEILEKVAEGYRSHYHANEGNSYLFDGVREGIERLYQNKCKLAVATGKSRKGLKFALQDTELNRYFSSTKTVDECFSKPHPHMVEAILEETQIPADRAVIVGDTHYDIEMGKNAHIQTIAVTYGAQPKDVLISFEPLACFDSFKEVVDFLKEATIKSGFVVFFEGKYHAYINQCKHLPIELDYKPNEFMDDQKQWIICSTHGAIYHPASGECISGPCRGEILEKLNVLESNDVLWVEIY
;
A
#
# COMPACT_ATOMS: atom_id res chain seq x y z
N MET A 1 16.14 -7.12 -11.12
CA MET A 1 14.70 -7.06 -10.75
C MET A 1 14.42 -5.62 -10.36
N LYS A 2 13.44 -4.96 -11.00
CA LYS A 2 13.09 -3.57 -10.68
C LYS A 2 12.53 -3.49 -9.26
N SER A 3 12.96 -2.48 -8.51
CA SER A 3 12.40 -2.22 -7.18
C SER A 3 11.02 -1.57 -7.32
N PRO A 4 10.00 -2.02 -6.56
CA PRO A 4 8.68 -1.37 -6.58
C PRO A 4 8.79 0.09 -6.14
N ARG A 5 7.88 1.00 -6.55
CA ARG A 5 7.84 2.39 -6.04
C ARG A 5 7.75 2.42 -4.51
N PHE A 6 6.97 1.50 -3.96
CA PHE A 6 6.83 1.29 -2.52
C PHE A 6 7.42 -0.07 -2.16
N GLU A 7 8.46 -0.07 -1.34
CA GLU A 7 9.09 -1.27 -0.79
C GLU A 7 8.33 -1.79 0.44
N LEU A 8 7.60 -0.91 1.12
CA LEU A 8 6.78 -1.21 2.28
C LEU A 8 5.32 -0.79 2.04
N VAL A 9 4.40 -1.74 2.25
CA VAL A 9 2.97 -1.48 2.27
C VAL A 9 2.45 -1.77 3.68
N ILE A 10 1.97 -0.73 4.34
CA ILE A 10 1.36 -0.80 5.67
C ILE A 10 -0.15 -0.87 5.47
N LEU A 11 -0.81 -1.89 6.05
CA LEU A 11 -2.25 -2.07 5.93
C LEU A 11 -2.92 -1.78 7.28
N ASP A 12 -4.03 -1.04 7.27
CA ASP A 12 -4.99 -1.21 8.36
C ASP A 12 -5.63 -2.60 8.31
N TRP A 13 -6.19 -3.04 9.43
CA TRP A 13 -6.85 -4.33 9.54
C TRP A 13 -8.37 -4.21 9.34
N ASP A 14 -9.08 -3.61 10.29
CA ASP A 14 -10.54 -3.55 10.30
C ASP A 14 -11.06 -2.52 9.31
N GLY A 15 -11.86 -2.95 8.32
CA GLY A 15 -12.37 -2.07 7.26
C GLY A 15 -11.46 -2.00 6.02
N THR A 16 -10.25 -2.56 6.09
CA THR A 16 -9.30 -2.59 4.97
C THR A 16 -8.92 -4.00 4.54
N VAL A 17 -8.45 -4.83 5.47
CA VAL A 17 -8.14 -6.26 5.24
C VAL A 17 -9.34 -7.12 5.62
N ALA A 18 -9.92 -6.86 6.79
CA ALA A 18 -11.05 -7.58 7.33
C ALA A 18 -12.35 -6.81 7.14
N ASP A 19 -13.38 -7.48 6.63
CA ASP A 19 -14.76 -6.99 6.58
C ASP A 19 -15.42 -7.13 7.97
N SER A 20 -14.97 -6.28 8.89
CA SER A 20 -15.35 -6.33 10.30
C SER A 20 -16.12 -5.09 10.76
N THR A 21 -16.37 -4.12 9.88
CA THR A 21 -17.03 -2.85 10.23
C THR A 21 -18.42 -3.07 10.85
N GLY A 22 -19.20 -3.99 10.26
CA GLY A 22 -20.51 -4.38 10.79
C GLY A 22 -20.43 -5.02 12.16
N ILE A 23 -19.49 -5.94 12.36
CA ILE A 23 -19.27 -6.64 13.63
C ILE A 23 -18.91 -5.66 14.74
N ILE A 24 -18.05 -4.67 14.43
CA ILE A 24 -17.66 -3.64 15.40
C ILE A 24 -18.86 -2.77 15.77
N VAL A 25 -19.67 -2.37 14.79
CA VAL A 25 -20.89 -1.60 15.07
C VAL A 25 -21.84 -2.39 15.97
N ASP A 26 -22.10 -3.65 15.64
CA ASP A 26 -23.04 -4.48 16.38
C ASP A 26 -22.51 -4.76 17.80
N ALA A 27 -21.20 -4.95 17.96
CA ALA A 27 -20.56 -5.10 19.26
C ALA A 27 -20.71 -3.84 20.13
N VAL A 28 -20.54 -2.63 19.56
CA VAL A 28 -20.73 -1.38 20.30
C VAL A 28 -22.19 -1.19 20.72
N ILE A 29 -23.14 -1.47 19.82
CA ILE A 29 -24.58 -1.37 20.12
C ILE A 29 -24.96 -2.35 21.24
N SER A 30 -24.60 -3.62 21.09
CA SER A 30 -24.89 -4.67 22.08
C SER A 30 -24.28 -4.38 23.44
N ALA A 31 -23.05 -3.87 23.46
CA ALA A 31 -22.36 -3.48 24.69
C ALA A 31 -23.03 -2.28 25.38
N ALA A 32 -23.46 -1.28 24.61
CA ALA A 32 -24.17 -0.12 25.13
C ALA A 32 -25.51 -0.54 25.78
N GLU A 33 -26.30 -1.36 25.07
CA GLU A 33 -27.58 -1.86 25.56
C GLU A 33 -27.41 -2.71 26.83
N SER A 34 -26.41 -3.59 26.85
CA SER A 34 -26.10 -4.44 28.01
C SER A 34 -25.64 -3.64 29.23
N ALA A 35 -24.97 -2.50 29.02
CA ALA A 35 -24.58 -1.58 30.07
C ALA A 35 -25.72 -0.62 30.50
N GLY A 36 -26.91 -0.75 29.92
CA GLY A 36 -28.07 0.09 30.23
C GLY A 36 -27.96 1.52 29.71
N VAL A 37 -27.12 1.76 28.70
CA VAL A 37 -26.96 3.07 28.06
C VAL A 37 -27.53 3.08 26.65
N LYS A 38 -28.00 4.25 26.22
CA LYS A 38 -28.54 4.41 24.86
C LYS A 38 -27.43 4.22 23.83
N ALA A 39 -27.61 3.27 22.92
CA ALA A 39 -26.69 3.04 21.82
C ALA A 39 -26.59 4.26 20.88
N PRO A 40 -25.38 4.65 20.46
CA PRO A 40 -25.20 5.69 19.45
C PRO A 40 -25.73 5.25 18.08
N PRO A 41 -26.11 6.19 17.19
CA PRO A 41 -26.47 5.86 15.81
C PRO A 41 -25.31 5.16 15.08
N ARG A 42 -25.62 4.17 14.24
CA ARG A 42 -24.64 3.42 13.43
C ARG A 42 -23.63 4.31 12.70
N GLN A 43 -24.09 5.40 12.10
CA GLN A 43 -23.24 6.34 11.38
C GLN A 43 -22.20 7.02 12.28
N LEU A 44 -22.51 7.24 13.56
CA LEU A 44 -21.57 7.82 14.51
C LEU A 44 -20.50 6.79 14.92
N ILE A 45 -20.89 5.53 15.07
CA ILE A 45 -19.96 4.43 15.37
C ILE A 45 -18.98 4.22 14.21
N LEU A 46 -19.47 4.21 12.96
CA LEU A 46 -18.64 4.10 11.76
C LEU A 46 -17.55 5.20 11.70
N LYS A 47 -17.87 6.43 12.12
CA LYS A 47 -16.91 7.54 12.17
C LYS A 47 -15.79 7.37 13.22
N THR A 48 -15.95 6.43 14.14
CA THR A 48 -14.95 6.12 15.18
C THR A 48 -14.14 4.86 14.88
N LEU A 49 -14.48 4.12 13.83
CA LEU A 49 -13.67 3.00 13.35
C LEU A 49 -12.27 3.48 12.96
N GLY A 50 -11.28 2.60 13.13
CA GLY A 50 -9.85 2.92 13.02
C GLY A 50 -9.18 3.35 14.33
N LEU A 51 -9.95 3.79 15.33
CA LEU A 51 -9.44 4.17 16.66
C LEU A 51 -9.28 2.97 17.60
N GLY A 52 -8.42 3.11 18.60
CA GLY A 52 -8.40 2.20 19.75
C GLY A 52 -9.68 2.27 20.56
N LEU A 53 -10.09 1.14 21.16
CA LEU A 53 -11.35 0.99 21.91
C LEU A 53 -11.60 2.12 22.91
N ASN A 54 -10.60 2.49 23.71
CA ASN A 54 -10.75 3.56 24.70
C ASN A 54 -11.09 4.92 24.06
N GLN A 55 -10.43 5.28 22.95
CA GLN A 55 -10.70 6.54 22.24
C GLN A 55 -12.05 6.51 21.53
N LEU A 56 -12.42 5.36 20.95
CA LEU A 56 -13.73 5.13 20.36
C LEU A 56 -14.82 5.37 21.42
N LEU A 57 -14.71 4.74 22.60
CA LEU A 57 -15.71 4.87 23.66
C LEU A 57 -15.80 6.29 24.20
N LEU A 58 -14.66 6.97 24.39
CA LEU A 58 -14.65 8.37 24.84
C LEU A 58 -15.30 9.32 23.82
N LYS A 59 -15.15 9.07 22.51
CA LYS A 59 -15.82 9.85 21.46
C LYS A 59 -17.32 9.58 21.41
N LEU A 60 -17.74 8.32 21.56
CA LEU A 60 -19.15 7.93 21.50
C LEU A 60 -19.94 8.29 22.76
N PHE A 61 -19.27 8.29 23.91
CA PHE A 61 -19.88 8.42 25.23
C PHE A 61 -19.15 9.43 26.12
N PRO A 62 -18.97 10.69 25.68
CA PRO A 62 -18.12 11.67 26.38
C PRO A 62 -18.64 12.08 27.76
N HIS A 63 -19.90 11.78 28.08
CA HIS A 63 -20.56 12.16 29.33
C HIS A 63 -20.69 11.00 30.33
N LEU A 64 -20.32 9.78 29.96
CA LEU A 64 -20.43 8.63 30.86
C LEU A 64 -19.28 8.59 31.87
N SER A 65 -19.56 8.04 33.05
CA SER A 65 -18.53 7.79 34.06
C SER A 65 -17.58 6.69 33.60
N SER A 66 -16.36 6.68 34.16
CA SER A 66 -15.37 5.63 33.90
C SER A 66 -15.89 4.22 34.20
N GLU A 67 -16.71 4.06 35.24
CA GLU A 67 -17.30 2.77 35.60
C GLU A 67 -18.24 2.24 34.50
N ILE A 68 -19.07 3.10 33.92
CA ILE A 68 -19.98 2.68 32.84
C ILE A 68 -19.21 2.44 31.55
N LEU A 69 -18.21 3.27 31.24
CA LEU A 69 -17.33 3.07 30.09
C LEU A 69 -16.61 1.72 30.15
N GLU A 70 -16.16 1.29 31.34
CA GLU A 70 -15.54 -0.03 31.51
C GLU A 70 -16.53 -1.18 31.27
N LYS A 71 -17.79 -1.04 31.73
CA LYS A 71 -18.85 -2.03 31.44
C LYS A 71 -19.12 -2.14 29.94
N VAL A 72 -19.17 -1.02 29.22
CA VAL A 72 -19.31 -1.02 27.76
C VAL A 72 -18.07 -1.63 27.09
N ALA A 73 -16.86 -1.33 27.59
CA ALA A 73 -15.63 -1.92 27.07
C ALA A 73 -15.60 -3.45 27.25
N GLU A 74 -16.03 -3.96 28.41
CA GLU A 74 -16.12 -5.40 28.69
C GLU A 74 -17.17 -6.09 27.81
N GLY A 75 -18.34 -5.47 27.66
CA GLY A 75 -19.39 -5.94 26.76
C GLY A 75 -18.93 -6.00 25.31
N TYR A 76 -18.20 -4.97 24.86
CA TYR A 76 -17.62 -4.91 23.52
C TYR A 76 -16.63 -6.05 23.31
N ARG A 77 -15.67 -6.24 24.22
CA ARG A 77 -14.65 -7.29 24.11
C ARG A 77 -15.30 -8.67 24.08
N SER A 78 -16.34 -8.90 24.89
CA SER A 78 -17.06 -10.16 24.94
C SER A 78 -17.79 -10.45 23.63
N HIS A 79 -18.51 -9.47 23.09
CA HIS A 79 -19.23 -9.62 21.82
C HIS A 79 -18.27 -9.77 20.64
N TYR A 80 -17.19 -8.99 20.61
CA TYR A 80 -16.19 -9.06 19.56
C TYR A 80 -15.47 -10.41 19.57
N HIS A 81 -15.04 -10.89 20.75
CA HIS A 81 -14.44 -12.23 20.89
C HIS A 81 -15.38 -13.37 20.50
N ALA A 82 -16.69 -13.25 20.76
CA ALA A 82 -17.66 -14.27 20.36
C ALA A 82 -17.85 -14.35 18.83
N ASN A 83 -17.54 -13.28 18.11
CA ASN A 83 -17.60 -13.20 16.65
C ASN A 83 -16.20 -13.29 15.99
N GLU A 84 -15.13 -13.38 16.77
CA GLU A 84 -13.77 -13.64 16.32
C GLU A 84 -13.65 -15.12 15.94
N GLY A 85 -13.48 -15.42 14.65
CA GLY A 85 -13.33 -16.80 14.14
C GLY A 85 -14.12 -17.12 12.86
N ASN A 86 -14.87 -16.16 12.32
CA ASN A 86 -15.60 -16.32 11.06
C ASN A 86 -14.86 -15.73 9.83
N SER A 87 -13.54 -15.50 9.92
CA SER A 87 -12.64 -14.95 8.87
C SER A 87 -13.33 -14.21 7.71
N TYR A 88 -13.68 -12.94 7.94
CA TYR A 88 -14.21 -12.07 6.88
C TYR A 88 -13.06 -11.25 6.32
N LEU A 89 -12.36 -11.76 5.31
CA LEU A 89 -11.51 -10.93 4.46
C LEU A 89 -12.38 -10.29 3.38
N PHE A 90 -12.11 -9.03 3.01
CA PHE A 90 -12.70 -8.50 1.79
C PHE A 90 -12.25 -9.30 0.57
N ASP A 91 -13.09 -9.32 -0.47
CA ASP A 91 -12.79 -10.03 -1.72
C ASP A 91 -11.45 -9.56 -2.32
N GLY A 92 -10.63 -10.52 -2.76
CA GLY A 92 -9.31 -10.29 -3.33
C GLY A 92 -8.20 -9.87 -2.34
N VAL A 93 -8.47 -9.74 -1.04
CA VAL A 93 -7.45 -9.35 -0.05
C VAL A 93 -6.37 -10.42 0.11
N ARG A 94 -6.76 -11.69 0.22
CA ARG A 94 -5.81 -12.80 0.40
C ARG A 94 -4.88 -12.91 -0.80
N GLU A 95 -5.46 -12.99 -1.99
CA GLU A 95 -4.73 -13.06 -3.26
C GLU A 95 -3.88 -11.81 -3.46
N GLY A 96 -4.38 -10.64 -3.05
CA GLY A 96 -3.67 -9.37 -3.12
C GLY A 96 -2.41 -9.36 -2.23
N ILE A 97 -2.54 -9.74 -0.96
CA ILE A 97 -1.43 -9.84 -0.01
C ILE A 97 -0.38 -10.84 -0.52
N GLU A 98 -0.83 -11.99 -1.02
CA GLU A 98 0.06 -13.01 -1.61
C GLU A 98 0.82 -12.47 -2.82
N ARG A 99 0.12 -11.76 -3.71
CA ARG A 99 0.75 -11.11 -4.86
C ARG A 99 1.77 -10.06 -4.43
N LEU A 100 1.46 -9.19 -3.46
CA LEU A 100 2.42 -8.19 -2.98
C LEU A 100 3.66 -8.84 -2.37
N TYR A 101 3.48 -9.88 -1.55
CA TYR A 101 4.57 -10.64 -0.94
C TYR A 101 5.46 -11.33 -1.99
N GLN A 102 4.86 -11.97 -3.01
CA GLN A 102 5.59 -12.59 -4.12
C GLN A 102 6.42 -11.57 -4.92
N ASN A 103 5.95 -10.32 -4.99
CA ASN A 103 6.66 -9.21 -5.64
C ASN A 103 7.71 -8.53 -4.73
N LYS A 104 8.07 -9.17 -3.60
CA LYS A 104 9.11 -8.71 -2.66
C LYS A 104 8.79 -7.39 -1.95
N CYS A 105 7.53 -6.95 -1.95
CA CYS A 105 7.11 -5.87 -1.05
C CYS A 105 7.09 -6.39 0.39
N LYS A 106 7.71 -5.65 1.31
CA LYS A 106 7.49 -5.87 2.74
C LYS A 106 6.09 -5.42 3.09
N LEU A 107 5.39 -6.23 3.89
CA LEU A 107 4.06 -5.91 4.37
C LEU A 107 4.09 -5.67 5.87
N ALA A 108 3.32 -4.71 6.34
CA ALA A 108 3.13 -4.46 7.75
C ALA A 108 1.66 -4.16 8.08
N VAL A 109 1.31 -4.22 9.38
CA VAL A 109 -0.02 -3.83 9.87
C VAL A 109 0.11 -2.66 10.84
N ALA A 110 -0.72 -1.63 10.69
CA ALA A 110 -0.90 -0.56 11.67
C ALA A 110 -2.39 -0.41 11.99
N THR A 111 -2.81 -0.81 13.20
CA THR A 111 -4.24 -0.98 13.48
C THR A 111 -4.69 -0.50 14.86
N GLY A 112 -5.95 -0.06 14.93
CA GLY A 112 -6.67 0.30 16.16
C GLY A 112 -6.94 -0.87 17.12
N LYS A 113 -6.72 -2.12 16.68
CA LYS A 113 -6.97 -3.34 17.48
C LYS A 113 -5.96 -3.50 18.60
N SER A 114 -6.32 -4.29 19.61
CA SER A 114 -5.37 -4.80 20.61
C SER A 114 -4.40 -5.81 20.00
N ARG A 115 -3.24 -5.99 20.62
CA ARG A 115 -2.23 -6.99 20.26
C ARG A 115 -2.81 -8.41 20.29
N LYS A 116 -3.64 -8.70 21.29
CA LYS A 116 -4.34 -9.99 21.40
C LYS A 116 -5.29 -10.22 20.22
N GLY A 117 -6.12 -9.22 19.89
CA GLY A 117 -7.09 -9.31 18.79
C GLY A 117 -6.42 -9.44 17.43
N LEU A 118 -5.38 -8.63 17.16
CA LEU A 118 -4.62 -8.75 15.91
C LEU A 118 -3.93 -10.12 15.79
N LYS A 119 -3.32 -10.62 16.87
CA LYS A 119 -2.66 -11.94 16.86
C LYS A 119 -3.65 -13.05 16.49
N PHE A 120 -4.85 -13.03 17.09
CA PHE A 120 -5.89 -13.99 16.77
C PHE A 120 -6.33 -13.86 15.30
N ALA A 121 -6.64 -12.64 14.84
CA ALA A 121 -7.08 -12.42 13.46
C ALA A 121 -6.04 -12.85 12.41
N LEU A 122 -4.76 -12.62 12.67
CA LEU A 122 -3.66 -13.07 11.79
C LEU A 122 -3.52 -14.61 11.76
N GLN A 123 -3.80 -15.28 12.88
CA GLN A 123 -3.76 -16.74 12.97
C GLN A 123 -4.97 -17.37 12.26
N ASP A 124 -6.16 -16.84 12.53
CA ASP A 124 -7.43 -17.29 11.94
C ASP A 124 -7.42 -17.13 10.41
N THR A 125 -6.87 -16.03 9.91
CA THR A 125 -6.74 -15.78 8.46
C THR A 125 -5.51 -16.43 7.82
N GLU A 126 -4.61 -17.03 8.60
CA GLU A 126 -3.30 -17.53 8.14
C GLU A 126 -2.41 -16.49 7.41
N LEU A 127 -2.68 -15.19 7.59
CA LEU A 127 -1.92 -14.12 6.93
C LEU A 127 -0.65 -13.73 7.71
N ASN A 128 -0.47 -14.26 8.93
CA ASN A 128 0.66 -13.95 9.81
C ASN A 128 2.03 -14.06 9.11
N ARG A 129 2.19 -15.01 8.18
CA ARG A 129 3.45 -15.27 7.47
C ARG A 129 3.87 -14.18 6.48
N TYR A 130 2.95 -13.31 6.09
CA TYR A 130 3.22 -12.28 5.07
C TYR A 130 3.69 -10.96 5.65
N PHE A 131 3.43 -10.69 6.94
CA PHE A 131 3.74 -9.41 7.57
C PHE A 131 5.07 -9.45 8.32
N SER A 132 5.98 -8.54 7.96
CA SER A 132 7.30 -8.40 8.59
C SER A 132 7.29 -7.57 9.87
N SER A 133 6.29 -6.69 10.06
CA SER A 133 6.10 -5.90 11.27
C SER A 133 4.61 -5.63 11.49
N THR A 134 4.19 -5.51 12.74
CA THR A 134 2.81 -5.16 13.08
C THR A 134 2.81 -4.24 14.30
N LYS A 135 2.00 -3.18 14.31
CA LYS A 135 1.82 -2.28 15.45
C LYS A 135 0.35 -2.11 15.78
N THR A 136 0.09 -2.05 17.08
CA THR A 136 -1.25 -1.98 17.66
C THR A 136 -1.35 -0.82 18.65
N VAL A 137 -2.57 -0.50 19.08
CA VAL A 137 -2.79 0.54 20.11
C VAL A 137 -2.27 0.17 21.49
N ASP A 138 -1.91 -1.10 21.72
CA ASP A 138 -1.31 -1.54 22.98
C ASP A 138 0.17 -1.15 23.08
N GLU A 139 0.81 -0.83 21.95
CA GLU A 139 2.25 -0.51 21.87
C GLU A 139 2.49 0.93 21.38
N CYS A 140 1.54 1.49 20.65
CA CYS A 140 1.65 2.79 20.02
C CYS A 140 0.46 3.70 20.36
N PHE A 141 0.64 5.00 20.14
CA PHE A 141 -0.47 5.94 20.23
C PHE A 141 -1.50 5.62 19.13
N SER A 142 -2.78 5.75 19.46
CA SER A 142 -3.88 5.53 18.52
C SER A 142 -3.88 6.57 17.40
N LYS A 143 -4.43 6.18 16.25
CA LYS A 143 -4.59 7.04 15.07
C LYS A 143 -5.35 8.33 15.44
N PRO A 144 -5.02 9.50 14.86
CA PRO A 144 -4.11 9.71 13.73
C PRO A 144 -2.65 9.97 14.12
N HIS A 145 -2.22 9.62 15.34
CA HIS A 145 -0.82 9.82 15.73
C HIS A 145 0.11 8.96 14.86
N PRO A 146 1.25 9.49 14.37
CA PRO A 146 2.15 8.77 13.44
C PRO A 146 2.92 7.58 14.03
N HIS A 147 2.77 7.29 15.33
CA HIS A 147 3.70 6.45 16.09
C HIS A 147 3.71 5.00 15.56
N MET A 148 2.56 4.45 15.13
CA MET A 148 2.53 3.12 14.53
C MET A 148 3.36 3.06 13.24
N VAL A 149 3.24 4.07 12.37
CA VAL A 149 3.97 4.12 11.11
C VAL A 149 5.46 4.32 11.38
N GLU A 150 5.83 5.28 12.24
CA GLU A 150 7.22 5.55 12.62
C GLU A 150 7.91 4.30 13.17
N ALA A 151 7.25 3.57 14.08
CA ALA A 151 7.77 2.33 14.65
C ALA A 151 7.93 1.22 13.60
N ILE A 152 7.05 1.16 12.58
CA ILE A 152 7.19 0.20 11.47
C ILE A 152 8.36 0.59 10.56
N LEU A 153 8.51 1.88 10.23
CA LEU A 153 9.63 2.38 9.42
C LEU A 153 10.97 2.08 10.11
N GLU A 154 11.05 2.33 11.42
CA GLU A 154 12.21 2.00 12.24
C GLU A 154 12.49 0.49 12.25
N GLU A 155 11.50 -0.37 12.50
CA GLU A 155 11.71 -1.82 12.54
C GLU A 155 12.11 -2.39 11.18
N THR A 156 11.55 -1.87 10.09
CA THR A 156 11.77 -2.38 8.73
C THR A 156 12.98 -1.77 8.02
N GLN A 157 13.48 -0.64 8.54
CA GLN A 157 14.55 0.18 7.96
C GLN A 157 14.25 0.63 6.52
N ILE A 158 12.96 0.79 6.18
CA ILE A 158 12.51 1.32 4.88
C ILE A 158 12.29 2.83 5.03
N PRO A 159 12.83 3.66 4.13
CA PRO A 159 12.63 5.11 4.21
C PRO A 159 11.16 5.49 3.89
N ALA A 160 10.71 6.60 4.46
CA ALA A 160 9.33 7.07 4.39
C ALA A 160 8.81 7.26 2.95
N ASP A 161 9.66 7.74 2.04
CA ASP A 161 9.36 7.95 0.63
C ASP A 161 9.18 6.65 -0.18
N ARG A 162 9.57 5.50 0.40
CA ARG A 162 9.39 4.15 -0.15
C ARG A 162 8.31 3.37 0.60
N ALA A 163 7.55 4.01 1.48
CA ALA A 163 6.45 3.41 2.23
C ALA A 163 5.10 4.02 1.86
N VAL A 164 4.05 3.21 1.95
CA VAL A 164 2.67 3.66 1.78
C VAL A 164 1.77 2.98 2.80
N ILE A 165 0.79 3.71 3.33
CA ILE A 165 -0.28 3.13 4.15
C ILE A 165 -1.59 3.05 3.37
N VAL A 166 -2.29 1.93 3.51
CA VAL A 166 -3.61 1.68 2.94
C VAL A 166 -4.62 1.59 4.09
N GLY A 167 -5.71 2.37 4.01
CA GLY A 167 -6.75 2.41 5.04
C GLY A 167 -8.09 2.90 4.53
N ASP A 168 -9.16 2.64 5.29
CA ASP A 168 -10.54 2.99 4.95
C ASP A 168 -11.09 4.20 5.73
N THR A 169 -10.25 4.84 6.53
CA THR A 169 -10.63 5.99 7.35
C THR A 169 -9.71 7.19 7.15
N HIS A 170 -10.22 8.39 7.38
CA HIS A 170 -9.36 9.59 7.44
C HIS A 170 -8.27 9.48 8.50
N TYR A 171 -8.48 8.70 9.57
CA TYR A 171 -7.45 8.50 10.60
C TYR A 171 -6.20 7.81 10.03
N ASP A 172 -6.36 6.92 9.05
CA ASP A 172 -5.24 6.27 8.36
C ASP A 172 -4.48 7.27 7.48
N ILE A 173 -5.24 8.10 6.75
CA ILE A 173 -4.70 9.11 5.86
C ILE A 173 -3.91 10.15 6.67
N GLU A 174 -4.49 10.65 7.76
CA GLU A 174 -3.84 11.60 8.66
C GLU A 174 -2.63 10.97 9.36
N MET A 175 -2.72 9.71 9.79
CA MET A 175 -1.59 8.99 10.39
C MET A 175 -0.40 8.89 9.41
N GLY A 176 -0.67 8.53 8.15
CA GLY A 176 0.37 8.49 7.12
C GLY A 176 0.95 9.86 6.81
N LYS A 177 0.10 10.90 6.70
CA LYS A 177 0.54 12.29 6.49
C LYS A 177 1.41 12.81 7.63
N ASN A 178 1.01 12.56 8.88
CA ASN A 178 1.77 12.93 10.07
C ASN A 178 3.12 12.21 10.16
N ALA A 179 3.22 11.00 9.57
CA ALA A 179 4.45 10.23 9.47
C ALA A 179 5.25 10.53 8.18
N HIS A 180 4.80 11.50 7.37
CA HIS A 180 5.40 11.90 6.09
C HIS A 180 5.51 10.76 5.05
N ILE A 181 4.55 9.83 5.03
CA ILE A 181 4.44 8.79 4.00
C ILE A 181 3.24 9.02 3.08
N GLN A 182 3.24 8.38 1.91
CA GLN A 182 2.09 8.38 1.01
C GLN A 182 0.96 7.53 1.58
N THR A 183 -0.28 7.84 1.19
CA THR A 183 -1.48 7.15 1.69
C THR A 183 -2.39 6.74 0.54
N ILE A 184 -3.00 5.57 0.62
CA ILE A 184 -4.03 5.08 -0.30
C ILE A 184 -5.29 4.85 0.51
N ALA A 185 -6.40 5.39 0.04
CA ALA A 185 -7.70 5.19 0.65
C ALA A 185 -8.47 4.05 -0.03
N VAL A 186 -9.28 3.31 0.72
CA VAL A 186 -10.23 2.34 0.18
C VAL A 186 -11.65 2.65 0.62
N THR A 187 -12.63 2.50 -0.28
CA THR A 187 -14.01 2.97 -0.06
C THR A 187 -14.98 1.88 0.40
N TYR A 188 -14.54 0.62 0.40
CA TYR A 188 -15.36 -0.54 0.79
C TYR A 188 -15.46 -0.76 2.32
N GLY A 189 -14.77 0.08 3.12
CA GLY A 189 -14.76 0.02 4.58
C GLY A 189 -15.73 1.00 5.25
N ALA A 190 -15.23 1.73 6.25
CA ALA A 190 -16.05 2.51 7.18
C ALA A 190 -16.50 3.88 6.66
N GLN A 191 -15.70 4.56 5.83
CA GLN A 191 -15.95 5.96 5.45
C GLN A 191 -16.21 6.12 3.94
N PRO A 192 -17.11 7.05 3.57
CA PRO A 192 -17.48 7.26 2.18
C PRO A 192 -16.37 8.00 1.41
N LYS A 193 -16.37 7.80 0.09
CA LYS A 193 -15.35 8.29 -0.85
C LYS A 193 -15.13 9.81 -0.79
N ASP A 194 -16.20 10.59 -0.66
CA ASP A 194 -16.15 12.05 -0.58
C ASP A 194 -15.38 12.55 0.64
N VAL A 195 -15.59 11.89 1.80
CA VAL A 195 -14.80 12.15 3.00
C VAL A 195 -13.35 11.80 2.75
N LEU A 196 -13.04 10.59 2.27
CA LEU A 196 -11.66 10.14 2.08
C LEU A 196 -10.87 11.03 1.11
N ILE A 197 -11.48 11.43 -0.02
CA ILE A 197 -10.85 12.32 -1.00
C ILE A 197 -10.55 13.70 -0.41
N SER A 198 -11.39 14.21 0.50
CA SER A 198 -11.15 15.51 1.15
C SER A 198 -9.88 15.56 2.01
N PHE A 199 -9.34 14.39 2.40
CA PHE A 199 -8.06 14.26 3.08
C PHE A 199 -6.88 14.04 2.12
N GLU A 200 -7.09 14.16 0.80
CA GLU A 200 -6.06 14.14 -0.25
C GLU A 200 -5.09 12.95 -0.16
N PRO A 201 -5.57 11.69 -0.22
CA PRO A 201 -4.70 10.53 -0.39
C PRO A 201 -4.06 10.53 -1.79
N LEU A 202 -2.97 9.78 -1.97
CA LEU A 202 -2.32 9.57 -3.27
C LEU A 202 -3.29 8.96 -4.29
N ALA A 203 -4.12 8.02 -3.83
CA ALA A 203 -5.15 7.36 -4.62
C ALA A 203 -6.30 6.88 -3.73
N CYS A 204 -7.47 6.68 -4.33
CA CYS A 204 -8.66 6.18 -3.64
C CYS A 204 -9.33 5.12 -4.52
N PHE A 205 -9.41 3.88 -4.02
CA PHE A 205 -9.86 2.71 -4.78
C PHE A 205 -11.10 2.06 -4.17
N ASP A 206 -11.87 1.39 -5.01
CA ASP A 206 -13.13 0.75 -4.63
C ASP A 206 -12.96 -0.76 -4.38
N SER A 207 -11.76 -1.32 -4.58
CA SER A 207 -11.41 -2.69 -4.21
C SER A 207 -9.92 -2.86 -3.87
N PHE A 208 -9.58 -3.88 -3.08
CA PHE A 208 -8.17 -4.19 -2.75
C PHE A 208 -7.39 -4.65 -3.99
N LYS A 209 -8.06 -5.23 -4.98
CA LYS A 209 -7.45 -5.60 -6.26
C LYS A 209 -6.86 -4.38 -6.98
N GLU A 210 -7.61 -3.27 -7.04
CA GLU A 210 -7.14 -2.02 -7.65
C GLU A 210 -5.94 -1.44 -6.92
N VAL A 211 -5.91 -1.53 -5.57
CA VAL A 211 -4.74 -1.16 -4.77
C VAL A 211 -3.51 -1.96 -5.21
N VAL A 212 -3.64 -3.28 -5.32
CA VAL A 212 -2.53 -4.17 -5.71
C VAL A 212 -2.06 -3.88 -7.14
N ASP A 213 -2.99 -3.65 -8.07
CA ASP A 213 -2.64 -3.34 -9.46
C ASP A 213 -1.91 -1.98 -9.55
N PHE A 214 -2.37 -0.96 -8.82
CA PHE A 214 -1.68 0.34 -8.72
C PHE A 214 -0.27 0.22 -8.13
N LEU A 215 -0.11 -0.56 -7.05
CA LEU A 215 1.19 -0.77 -6.40
C LEU A 215 2.19 -1.52 -7.30
N LYS A 216 1.70 -2.29 -8.29
CA LYS A 216 2.53 -2.96 -9.30
C LYS A 216 2.89 -2.07 -10.48
N GLU A 217 1.92 -1.32 -10.98
CA GLU A 217 2.12 -0.39 -12.10
C GLU A 217 3.05 0.76 -11.73
N ALA A 218 3.13 1.09 -10.44
CA ALA A 218 4.16 1.93 -9.88
C ALA A 218 5.56 1.26 -9.87
N THR A 219 5.95 0.57 -10.93
CA THR A 219 7.35 0.28 -11.22
C THR A 219 7.91 1.47 -11.96
N ILE A 220 8.82 2.22 -11.31
CA ILE A 220 9.57 3.28 -11.99
C ILE A 220 10.29 2.60 -13.16
N LYS A 221 9.90 2.94 -14.39
CA LYS A 221 10.61 2.54 -15.60
C LYS A 221 11.59 3.67 -15.90
N SER A 222 12.89 3.37 -15.76
CA SER A 222 13.92 4.22 -16.33
C SER A 222 13.83 4.14 -17.87
N GLY A 223 14.21 5.22 -18.53
CA GLY A 223 14.34 5.32 -19.98
C GLY A 223 15.67 5.96 -20.31
N PHE A 224 16.17 5.74 -21.52
CA PHE A 224 17.42 6.32 -21.98
C PHE A 224 17.30 6.83 -23.41
N VAL A 225 18.18 7.78 -23.75
CA VAL A 225 18.28 8.36 -25.08
C VAL A 225 19.67 8.06 -25.63
N VAL A 226 19.72 7.64 -26.90
CA VAL A 226 20.97 7.52 -27.67
C VAL A 226 20.91 8.44 -28.89
N PHE A 227 22.07 8.95 -29.29
CA PHE A 227 22.24 9.67 -30.54
C PHE A 227 22.93 8.76 -31.56
N PHE A 228 22.27 8.49 -32.67
CA PHE A 228 22.77 7.57 -33.71
C PHE A 228 22.38 8.08 -35.10
N GLU A 229 23.32 8.05 -36.04
CA GLU A 229 23.12 8.50 -37.43
C GLU A 229 22.41 9.86 -37.58
N GLY A 230 22.75 10.81 -36.70
CA GLY A 230 22.21 12.17 -36.74
C GLY A 230 20.81 12.33 -36.12
N LYS A 231 20.28 11.32 -35.43
CA LYS A 231 18.96 11.36 -34.78
C LYS A 231 19.00 10.86 -33.35
N TYR A 232 18.12 11.40 -32.52
CA TYR A 232 17.87 10.90 -31.16
C TYR A 232 16.86 9.77 -31.19
N HIS A 233 17.16 8.70 -30.46
CA HIS A 233 16.28 7.56 -30.25
C HIS A 233 16.15 7.32 -28.75
N ALA A 234 14.92 7.21 -28.25
CA ALA A 234 14.67 6.91 -26.85
C ALA A 234 13.97 5.57 -26.67
N TYR A 235 14.29 4.90 -25.58
CA TYR A 235 13.78 3.58 -25.25
C TYR A 235 13.50 3.48 -23.75
N ILE A 236 12.53 2.66 -23.39
CA ILE A 236 12.44 2.14 -22.02
C ILE A 236 13.69 1.32 -21.75
N ASN A 237 14.34 1.56 -20.61
CA ASN A 237 15.52 0.84 -20.16
C ASN A 237 15.13 -0.56 -19.66
N GLN A 238 14.88 -1.47 -20.60
CA GLN A 238 14.49 -2.84 -20.30
C GLN A 238 14.83 -3.79 -21.43
N CYS A 239 15.54 -4.86 -21.09
CA CYS A 239 15.80 -5.97 -22.01
C CYS A 239 14.50 -6.70 -22.37
N LYS A 240 14.38 -7.14 -23.63
CA LYS A 240 13.23 -7.95 -24.07
C LYS A 240 13.32 -9.42 -23.67
N HIS A 241 14.51 -9.90 -23.32
CA HIS A 241 14.68 -11.27 -22.79
C HIS A 241 14.11 -11.42 -21.37
N LEU A 242 14.45 -10.48 -20.47
CA LEU A 242 14.12 -10.53 -19.05
C LEU A 242 13.87 -9.12 -18.51
N PRO A 243 13.10 -8.95 -17.42
CA PRO A 243 12.78 -7.64 -16.82
C PRO A 243 13.98 -7.07 -16.02
N ILE A 244 15.06 -6.82 -16.74
CA ILE A 244 16.32 -6.25 -16.27
C ILE A 244 16.65 -5.02 -17.10
N GLU A 245 17.37 -4.08 -16.51
CA GLU A 245 17.85 -2.88 -17.21
C GLU A 245 19.00 -3.24 -18.15
N LEU A 246 19.21 -2.39 -19.15
CA LEU A 246 20.19 -2.60 -20.22
C LEU A 246 21.57 -2.07 -19.86
N ASP A 247 21.68 -1.09 -18.96
CA ASP A 247 22.89 -0.32 -18.63
C ASP A 247 24.18 -1.15 -18.72
N TYR A 248 24.99 -0.94 -19.76
CA TYR A 248 26.27 -1.61 -20.00
C TYR A 248 27.30 -1.21 -18.92
N LYS A 249 27.34 0.08 -18.59
CA LYS A 249 27.89 0.66 -17.35
C LYS A 249 26.85 1.66 -16.80
N PRO A 250 26.98 2.17 -15.56
CA PRO A 250 26.03 3.15 -15.03
C PRO A 250 25.84 4.35 -15.99
N ASN A 251 24.64 4.50 -16.54
CA ASN A 251 24.28 5.50 -17.56
C ASN A 251 25.02 5.39 -18.92
N GLU A 252 25.64 4.25 -19.22
CA GLU A 252 26.20 3.94 -20.54
C GLU A 252 25.44 2.77 -21.15
N PHE A 253 24.82 3.00 -22.31
CA PHE A 253 23.98 2.00 -22.98
C PHE A 253 24.61 1.44 -24.25
N MET A 254 25.62 2.12 -24.78
CA MET A 254 26.26 1.77 -26.04
C MET A 254 27.64 1.14 -25.82
N ASP A 255 28.08 0.36 -26.80
CA ASP A 255 29.46 -0.12 -26.86
C ASP A 255 30.47 1.04 -26.98
N ASP A 256 31.76 0.75 -26.77
CA ASP A 256 32.81 1.78 -26.78
C ASP A 256 32.93 2.52 -28.13
N GLN A 257 32.44 1.90 -29.22
CA GLN A 257 32.40 2.47 -30.56
C GLN A 257 31.11 3.25 -30.88
N LYS A 258 30.15 3.29 -29.94
CA LYS A 258 28.81 3.90 -30.09
C LYS A 258 28.06 3.40 -31.32
N GLN A 259 28.20 2.13 -31.66
CA GLN A 259 27.54 1.46 -32.78
C GLN A 259 26.32 0.67 -32.33
N TRP A 260 26.34 0.12 -31.12
CA TRP A 260 25.32 -0.83 -30.66
C TRP A 260 24.88 -0.55 -29.25
N ILE A 261 23.60 -0.81 -28.95
CA ILE A 261 23.11 -0.85 -27.57
C ILE A 261 23.40 -2.24 -26.99
N ILE A 262 24.03 -2.31 -25.82
CA ILE A 262 24.40 -3.57 -25.18
C ILE A 262 23.61 -3.75 -23.88
N CYS A 263 23.02 -4.93 -23.69
CA CYS A 263 22.51 -5.39 -22.40
C CYS A 263 23.67 -5.91 -21.53
N SER A 264 23.97 -5.23 -20.42
CA SER A 264 25.06 -5.65 -19.50
C SER A 264 24.96 -7.07 -18.97
N THR A 265 23.74 -7.56 -18.75
CA THR A 265 23.58 -8.80 -17.98
C THR A 265 23.84 -10.05 -18.82
N HIS A 266 23.41 -10.06 -20.09
CA HIS A 266 23.46 -11.25 -20.95
C HIS A 266 24.05 -10.98 -22.34
N GLY A 267 24.59 -9.78 -22.57
CA GLY A 267 25.27 -9.44 -23.81
C GLY A 267 24.37 -9.35 -25.05
N ALA A 268 23.05 -9.19 -24.86
CA ALA A 268 22.16 -8.93 -25.99
C ALA A 268 22.54 -7.59 -26.66
N ILE A 269 22.55 -7.59 -27.99
CA ILE A 269 22.98 -6.45 -28.81
C ILE A 269 21.79 -5.96 -29.61
N TYR A 270 21.48 -4.67 -29.49
CA TYR A 270 20.36 -4.03 -30.16
C TYR A 270 20.84 -2.95 -31.13
N HIS A 271 20.16 -2.85 -32.26
CA HIS A 271 20.39 -1.81 -33.26
C HIS A 271 19.83 -0.46 -32.76
N PRO A 272 20.62 0.63 -32.68
CA PRO A 272 20.19 1.87 -32.04
C PRO A 272 19.02 2.60 -32.71
N ALA A 273 18.88 2.50 -34.04
CA ALA A 273 17.77 3.15 -34.75
C ALA A 273 16.45 2.35 -34.72
N SER A 274 16.49 1.03 -34.93
CA SER A 274 15.28 0.20 -34.97
C SER A 274 14.85 -0.28 -33.60
N GLY A 275 15.78 -0.47 -32.67
CA GLY A 275 15.58 -1.14 -31.38
C GLY A 275 15.59 -2.66 -31.48
N GLU A 276 15.83 -3.25 -32.65
CA GLU A 276 15.82 -4.69 -32.86
C GLU A 276 17.07 -5.36 -32.25
N CYS A 277 16.86 -6.46 -31.53
CA CYS A 277 17.92 -7.29 -31.00
C CYS A 277 18.55 -8.13 -32.12
N ILE A 278 19.78 -7.82 -32.51
CA ILE A 278 20.50 -8.51 -33.60
C ILE A 278 21.31 -9.71 -33.11
N SER A 279 21.60 -9.78 -31.80
CA SER A 279 22.36 -10.86 -31.17
C SER A 279 21.95 -11.05 -29.71
N GLY A 280 22.04 -12.28 -29.19
CA GLY A 280 21.70 -12.63 -27.80
C GLY A 280 20.36 -13.36 -27.65
N PRO A 281 19.92 -13.62 -26.39
CA PRO A 281 18.80 -14.50 -26.08
C PRO A 281 17.41 -13.98 -26.54
N CYS A 282 17.28 -12.69 -26.83
CA CYS A 282 16.05 -12.06 -27.34
C CYS A 282 16.17 -11.64 -28.81
N ARG A 283 17.00 -12.33 -29.61
CA ARG A 283 17.20 -11.99 -31.02
C ARG A 283 15.87 -11.91 -31.79
N GLY A 284 15.67 -10.82 -32.53
CA GLY A 284 14.45 -10.50 -33.28
C GLY A 284 13.41 -9.69 -32.50
N GLU A 285 13.52 -9.60 -31.17
CA GLU A 285 12.67 -8.73 -30.36
C GLU A 285 13.08 -7.26 -30.47
N ILE A 286 12.13 -6.34 -30.28
CA ILE A 286 12.33 -4.90 -30.48
C ILE A 286 12.15 -4.17 -29.15
N LEU A 287 13.10 -3.32 -28.76
CA LEU A 287 12.99 -2.43 -27.59
C LEU A 287 11.73 -1.56 -27.65
N GLU A 288 11.15 -1.27 -26.49
CA GLU A 288 10.00 -0.37 -26.38
C GLU A 288 10.47 1.07 -26.58
N LYS A 289 10.06 1.68 -27.69
CA LYS A 289 10.43 3.05 -28.08
C LYS A 289 9.63 4.09 -27.31
N LEU A 290 10.31 5.16 -26.93
CA LEU A 290 9.72 6.39 -26.44
C LEU A 290 9.74 7.43 -27.57
N ASN A 291 8.72 8.28 -27.62
CA ASN A 291 8.67 9.33 -28.63
C ASN A 291 9.63 10.45 -28.24
N VAL A 292 10.36 10.96 -29.23
CA VAL A 292 11.37 12.00 -29.05
C VAL A 292 11.09 13.15 -30.00
N LEU A 293 11.01 14.36 -29.45
CA LEU A 293 10.81 15.58 -30.22
C LEU A 293 11.97 16.53 -29.95
N GLU A 294 12.58 17.02 -31.02
CA GLU A 294 13.62 18.03 -30.96
C GLU A 294 13.04 19.38 -31.39
N SER A 295 13.12 20.38 -30.51
CA SER A 295 12.65 21.74 -30.79
C SER A 295 13.43 22.76 -29.99
N ASN A 296 13.93 23.82 -30.64
CA ASN A 296 14.65 24.94 -30.01
C ASN A 296 15.80 24.49 -29.09
N ASP A 297 16.65 23.56 -29.55
CA ASP A 297 17.76 22.98 -28.78
C ASP A 297 17.33 22.22 -27.50
N VAL A 298 16.05 21.88 -27.37
CA VAL A 298 15.51 21.06 -26.27
C VAL A 298 15.05 19.72 -26.83
N LEU A 299 15.44 18.65 -26.13
CA LEU A 299 14.97 17.30 -26.39
C LEU A 299 13.82 16.96 -25.44
N TRP A 300 12.64 16.72 -26.00
CA TRP A 300 11.47 16.25 -25.27
C TRP A 300 11.32 14.75 -25.45
N VAL A 301 11.09 14.03 -24.36
CA VAL A 301 10.76 12.60 -24.37
C VAL A 301 9.36 12.45 -23.80
N GLU A 302 8.44 11.93 -24.61
CA GLU A 302 7.08 11.65 -24.14
C GLU A 302 7.09 10.34 -23.34
N ILE A 303 6.57 10.43 -22.11
CA ILE A 303 6.39 9.28 -21.21
C ILE A 303 4.87 9.05 -21.06
N TYR A 304 4.42 7.82 -21.28
CA TYR A 304 3.03 7.39 -21.16
C TYR A 304 2.81 6.58 -19.88
#